data_AF-A0A9X7WI79-F1
#
_entry.id   AF-A0A9X7WI79-F1
#
_cell.length_a   1.000
_cell.length_b   1.000
_cell.length_c   1.000
_cell.angle_alpha   90.00
_cell.angle_beta   90.00
_cell.angle_gamma   90.00
#
_symmetry.space_group_name_H-M   'P 1'
#
loop_
_entity.id
_entity.type
_entity.pdbx_description
1 polymer ?
#
loop_
_entity_poly.entity_id
_entity_poly.type
_entity_poly.pdbx_seq_one_letter_code
_entity_poly.pdbx_strand_id
1 'polypeptide(L)'
;MPEELGAHADAARAREDVLARQLRRSVQADRAFLATVRGAAQAAVLGRKRLDGIEAEIREALAHHRALSLETPAGARQFQRFLTAKTRDIHQVIADTVADSQTRAQTVRSLRGGYSAEDRQRPTIQAVDHTFKRTPATDDARRLNQIDAFRKVFGRDPVSRSDWTTASALDAHTYDPKFQGVNSEVRVARIDPVPGQGVVRASQWIPQRDVSSVPPWKRDFGNERGPNAHFDPEDTKVTTYIDYDNGVVVMRQNPSVELNSSGGPGRVNVGVPQGSVAQASDGSVRIKYDAGNPFAPGALTDVHGPFGDHRWSVNGDLVFTPDPGGVHVDGTRTDYPSLEVYQDLPNGTTRTVLIDPAQSGSSVGPALNLPFHHEVGLGGKAFMPFDTTDFVPIASLPSVPSASGRPGSAPA
;
A
#
# COMPACT_ATOMS: atom_id res chain seq x y z
N MET A 1 24.34 -37.04 -41.87
CA MET A 1 24.75 -36.13 -40.78
C MET A 1 24.84 -34.62 -41.12
N PRO A 2 24.59 -34.12 -42.35
CA PRO A 2 24.38 -32.67 -42.58
C PRO A 2 22.97 -32.16 -42.26
N GLU A 3 21.95 -33.01 -42.38
CA GLU A 3 20.53 -32.62 -42.29
C GLU A 3 20.09 -32.24 -40.86
N GLU A 4 20.63 -32.89 -39.83
CA GLU A 4 20.34 -32.58 -38.42
C GLU A 4 20.88 -31.21 -38.00
N LEU A 5 22.04 -30.80 -38.54
CA LEU A 5 22.62 -29.46 -38.31
C LEU A 5 21.79 -28.34 -38.97
N GLY A 6 21.16 -28.60 -40.12
CA GLY A 6 20.24 -27.67 -40.79
C GLY A 6 18.97 -27.43 -39.97
N ALA A 7 18.37 -28.50 -39.45
CA ALA A 7 17.14 -28.42 -38.65
C ALA A 7 17.31 -27.60 -37.36
N HIS A 8 18.48 -27.69 -36.70
CA HIS A 8 18.78 -26.89 -35.50
C HIS A 8 19.00 -25.41 -35.84
N ALA A 9 19.66 -25.10 -36.95
CA ALA A 9 19.87 -23.73 -37.40
C ALA A 9 18.54 -23.05 -37.80
N ASP A 10 17.64 -23.78 -38.45
CA ASP A 10 16.32 -23.26 -38.83
C ASP A 10 15.42 -23.06 -37.61
N ALA A 11 15.48 -23.97 -36.62
CA ALA A 11 14.78 -23.82 -35.35
C ALA A 11 15.29 -22.61 -34.53
N ALA A 12 16.60 -22.32 -34.58
CA ALA A 12 17.19 -21.14 -33.94
C ALA A 12 16.70 -19.84 -34.60
N ARG A 13 16.74 -19.75 -35.94
CA ARG A 13 16.23 -18.58 -36.68
C ARG A 13 14.73 -18.36 -36.44
N ALA A 14 13.93 -19.43 -36.43
CA ALA A 14 12.51 -19.33 -36.13
C ALA A 14 12.23 -18.77 -34.72
N ARG A 15 13.07 -19.12 -33.72
CA ARG A 15 12.99 -18.57 -32.36
C ARG A 15 13.41 -17.11 -32.30
N GLU A 16 14.51 -16.74 -32.94
CA GLU A 16 14.97 -15.36 -33.05
C GLU A 16 13.91 -14.46 -33.68
N ASP A 17 13.24 -14.94 -34.73
CA ASP A 17 12.15 -14.24 -35.39
C ASP A 17 10.93 -14.03 -34.47
N VAL A 18 10.58 -15.03 -33.66
CA VAL A 18 9.51 -14.88 -32.67
C VAL A 18 9.89 -13.87 -31.59
N LEU A 19 11.12 -13.91 -31.10
CA LEU A 19 11.64 -12.95 -30.10
C LEU A 19 11.67 -11.53 -30.66
N ALA A 20 12.13 -11.34 -31.90
CA ALA A 20 12.15 -10.06 -32.57
C ALA A 20 10.72 -9.48 -32.74
N ARG A 21 9.74 -10.34 -33.09
CA ARG A 21 8.32 -9.94 -33.17
C ARG A 21 7.74 -9.59 -31.79
N GLN A 22 8.13 -10.30 -30.74
CA GLN A 22 7.67 -10.03 -29.37
C GLN A 22 8.25 -8.71 -28.85
N LEU A 23 9.55 -8.47 -29.06
CA LEU A 23 10.21 -7.23 -28.66
C LEU A 23 9.61 -6.02 -29.38
N ARG A 24 9.35 -6.12 -30.69
CA ARG A 24 8.69 -5.05 -31.45
C ARG A 24 7.29 -4.74 -30.92
N ARG A 25 6.49 -5.77 -30.58
CA ARG A 25 5.16 -5.60 -29.98
C ARG A 25 5.23 -4.91 -28.61
N SER A 26 6.17 -5.32 -27.75
CA SER A 26 6.39 -4.69 -26.44
C SER A 26 6.78 -3.22 -26.56
N VAL A 27 7.75 -2.90 -27.42
CA VAL A 27 8.19 -1.50 -27.63
C VAL A 27 7.07 -0.62 -28.18
N GLN A 28 6.21 -1.17 -29.03
CA GLN A 28 5.04 -0.46 -29.55
C GLN A 28 3.99 -0.22 -28.45
N ALA A 29 3.74 -1.21 -27.59
CA ALA A 29 2.85 -1.08 -26.44
C ALA A 29 3.38 -0.03 -25.44
N ASP A 30 4.67 -0.03 -25.13
CA ASP A 30 5.32 0.94 -24.24
C ASP A 30 5.18 2.37 -24.75
N ARG A 31 5.42 2.59 -26.06
CA ARG A 31 5.24 3.92 -26.68
C ARG A 31 3.80 4.41 -26.59
N ALA A 32 2.83 3.52 -26.87
CA ALA A 32 1.41 3.85 -26.79
C ALA A 32 0.97 4.12 -25.35
N PHE A 33 1.49 3.38 -24.38
CA PHE A 33 1.25 3.59 -22.97
C PHE A 33 1.78 4.96 -22.50
N LEU A 34 3.05 5.25 -22.78
CA LEU A 34 3.68 6.53 -22.44
C LEU A 34 2.95 7.72 -23.06
N ALA A 35 2.54 7.62 -24.32
CA ALA A 35 1.74 8.66 -24.99
C ALA A 35 0.38 8.86 -24.30
N THR A 36 -0.28 7.77 -23.90
CA THR A 36 -1.58 7.80 -23.21
C THR A 36 -1.48 8.48 -21.86
N VAL A 37 -0.49 8.10 -21.05
CA VAL A 37 -0.23 8.67 -19.71
C VAL A 37 0.16 10.15 -19.81
N ARG A 38 1.03 10.51 -20.76
CA ARG A 38 1.41 11.91 -20.99
C ARG A 38 0.20 12.76 -21.38
N GLY A 39 -0.66 12.24 -22.25
CA GLY A 39 -1.90 12.91 -22.63
C GLY A 39 -2.88 13.06 -21.45
N ALA A 40 -2.98 12.06 -20.57
CA ALA A 40 -3.79 12.15 -19.35
C ALA A 40 -3.29 13.26 -18.42
N ALA A 41 -1.97 13.34 -18.22
CA ALA A 41 -1.36 14.39 -17.41
C ALA A 41 -1.62 15.79 -18.01
N GLN A 42 -1.51 15.93 -19.33
CA GLN A 42 -1.82 17.19 -20.01
C GLN A 42 -3.29 17.59 -19.87
N ALA A 43 -4.22 16.65 -20.03
CA ALA A 43 -5.65 16.89 -19.85
C ALA A 43 -5.97 17.34 -18.42
N ALA A 44 -5.37 16.71 -17.41
CA ALA A 44 -5.52 17.11 -16.02
C ALA A 44 -4.96 18.53 -15.74
N VAL A 45 -3.79 18.87 -16.30
CA VAL A 45 -3.20 20.21 -16.18
C VAL A 45 -4.10 21.27 -16.85
N LEU A 46 -4.66 20.97 -18.02
CA LEU A 46 -5.58 21.87 -18.72
C LEU A 46 -6.90 22.03 -17.96
N GLY A 47 -7.46 20.94 -17.41
CA GLY A 47 -8.65 20.98 -16.56
C GLY A 47 -8.43 21.87 -15.34
N ARG A 48 -7.30 21.71 -14.65
CA ARG A 48 -6.92 22.58 -13.54
C ARG A 48 -6.82 24.05 -13.95
N LYS A 49 -6.12 24.35 -15.06
CA LYS A 49 -5.99 25.72 -15.56
C LYS A 49 -7.36 26.36 -15.88
N ARG A 50 -8.33 25.58 -16.38
CA ARG A 50 -9.71 26.06 -16.61
C ARG A 50 -10.42 26.37 -15.29
N LEU A 51 -10.26 25.53 -14.26
CA LEU A 51 -10.82 25.78 -12.93
C LEU A 51 -10.20 27.02 -12.27
N ASP A 52 -8.89 27.20 -12.37
CA ASP A 52 -8.19 28.39 -11.86
C ASP A 52 -8.70 29.67 -12.56
N GLY A 53 -9.01 29.60 -13.86
CA GLY A 53 -9.64 30.69 -14.61
C GLY A 53 -11.05 31.03 -14.11
N ILE A 54 -11.87 30.01 -13.84
CA ILE A 54 -13.21 30.18 -13.26
C ILE A 54 -13.12 30.82 -11.87
N GLU A 55 -12.17 30.40 -11.04
CA GLU A 55 -11.92 31.01 -9.73
C GLU A 55 -11.54 32.50 -9.86
N ALA A 56 -10.65 32.82 -10.80
CA ALA A 56 -10.24 34.20 -11.06
C ALA A 56 -11.43 35.08 -11.48
N GLU A 57 -12.29 34.59 -12.38
CA GLU A 57 -13.50 35.30 -12.81
C GLU A 57 -14.49 35.54 -11.65
N ILE A 58 -14.66 34.56 -10.76
CA ILE A 58 -15.50 34.71 -9.55
C ILE A 58 -14.89 35.75 -8.61
N ARG A 59 -13.58 35.70 -8.36
CA ARG A 59 -12.88 36.64 -7.49
C ARG A 59 -12.93 38.07 -8.05
N GLU A 60 -12.78 38.23 -9.36
CA GLU A 60 -12.91 39.51 -10.04
C GLU A 60 -14.33 40.06 -9.93
N ALA A 61 -15.36 39.23 -10.13
CA ALA A 61 -16.75 39.63 -9.96
C ALA A 61 -17.03 40.10 -8.51
N LEU A 62 -16.50 39.40 -7.51
CA LEU A 62 -16.62 39.76 -6.09
C LEU A 62 -15.87 41.07 -5.75
N ALA A 63 -14.70 41.31 -6.34
CA ALA A 63 -13.95 42.55 -6.14
C ALA A 63 -14.76 43.79 -6.59
N HIS A 64 -15.57 43.64 -7.64
CA HIS A 64 -16.43 44.70 -8.18
C HIS A 64 -17.84 44.75 -7.57
N HIS A 65 -18.03 44.26 -6.33
CA HIS A 65 -19.32 44.20 -5.62
C HIS A 65 -20.18 45.48 -5.67
N ARG A 66 -19.57 46.67 -5.66
CA ARG A 66 -20.29 47.96 -5.79
C ARG A 66 -20.86 48.20 -7.19
N ALA A 67 -20.20 47.72 -8.24
CA ALA A 67 -20.68 47.82 -9.62
C ALA A 67 -21.83 46.84 -9.90
N LEU A 68 -21.91 45.74 -9.15
CA LEU A 68 -22.96 44.73 -9.24
C LEU A 68 -24.27 45.12 -8.54
N SER A 69 -24.31 46.24 -7.80
CA SER A 69 -25.48 46.72 -7.06
C SER A 69 -26.15 45.60 -6.23
N LEU A 70 -25.36 44.79 -5.54
CA LEU A 70 -25.82 43.59 -4.81
C LEU A 70 -26.87 43.91 -3.73
N GLU A 71 -26.89 45.15 -3.24
CA GLU A 71 -27.89 45.68 -2.30
C GLU A 71 -29.29 45.82 -2.93
N THR A 72 -29.39 45.69 -4.26
CA THR A 72 -30.67 45.72 -4.98
C THR A 72 -31.11 44.31 -5.33
N PRO A 73 -32.43 44.01 -5.32
CA PRO A 73 -32.95 42.72 -5.75
C PRO A 73 -32.58 42.37 -7.21
N ALA A 74 -32.40 43.38 -8.08
CA ALA A 74 -32.00 43.16 -9.47
C ALA A 74 -30.53 42.72 -9.57
N GLY A 75 -29.62 43.40 -8.86
CA GLY A 75 -28.20 43.04 -8.80
C GLY A 75 -27.96 41.67 -8.17
N ALA A 76 -28.66 41.35 -7.07
CA ALA A 76 -28.61 40.04 -6.44
C ALA A 76 -29.02 38.90 -7.40
N ARG A 77 -30.10 39.09 -8.18
CA ARG A 77 -30.54 38.10 -9.19
C ARG A 77 -29.54 37.94 -10.33
N GLN A 78 -28.91 39.03 -10.78
CA GLN A 78 -27.89 38.97 -11.82
C GLN A 78 -26.65 38.21 -11.34
N PHE A 79 -26.22 38.46 -10.11
CA PHE A 79 -25.09 37.75 -9.51
C PHE A 79 -25.40 36.26 -9.27
N GLN A 80 -26.61 35.93 -8.84
CA GLN A 80 -27.06 34.54 -8.72
C GLN A 80 -27.06 33.78 -10.07
N ARG A 81 -27.43 34.46 -11.16
CA ARG A 81 -27.33 33.88 -12.52
C ARG A 81 -25.89 33.64 -12.94
N PHE A 82 -24.99 34.58 -12.62
CA PHE A 82 -23.55 34.43 -12.85
C PHE A 82 -22.98 33.22 -12.09
N LEU A 83 -23.26 33.09 -10.80
CA LEU A 83 -22.80 31.94 -10.00
C LEU A 83 -23.37 30.61 -10.49
N THR A 84 -24.64 30.58 -10.90
CA THR A 84 -25.25 29.39 -11.51
C THR A 84 -24.55 29.01 -12.82
N ALA A 85 -24.18 30.00 -13.65
CA ALA A 85 -23.40 29.76 -14.86
C ALA A 85 -22.00 29.20 -14.54
N LYS A 86 -21.28 29.80 -13.59
CA LYS A 86 -19.95 29.33 -13.16
C LYS A 86 -19.97 27.92 -12.57
N THR A 87 -21.01 27.58 -11.80
CA THR A 87 -21.22 26.22 -11.29
C THR A 87 -21.37 25.21 -12.42
N ARG A 88 -22.10 25.57 -13.49
CA ARG A 88 -22.22 24.74 -14.69
C ARG A 88 -20.87 24.60 -15.41
N ASP A 89 -20.11 25.69 -15.54
CA ASP A 89 -18.77 25.65 -16.15
C ASP A 89 -17.83 24.69 -15.39
N ILE A 90 -17.85 24.72 -14.04
CA ILE A 90 -17.06 23.81 -13.19
C ILE A 90 -17.47 22.36 -13.43
N HIS A 91 -18.77 22.08 -13.40
CA HIS A 91 -19.27 20.72 -13.67
C HIS A 91 -18.88 20.23 -15.06
N GLN A 92 -18.90 21.10 -16.06
CA GLN A 92 -18.48 20.74 -17.42
C GLN A 92 -16.99 20.40 -17.47
N VAL A 93 -16.12 21.20 -16.84
CA VAL A 93 -14.66 20.91 -16.78
C VAL A 93 -14.38 19.56 -16.13
N ILE A 94 -15.10 19.25 -15.04
CA ILE A 94 -14.97 17.97 -14.34
C ILE A 94 -15.47 16.82 -15.24
N ALA A 95 -16.65 16.96 -15.84
CA ALA A 95 -17.22 15.95 -16.73
C ALA A 95 -16.30 15.66 -17.93
N ASP A 96 -15.76 16.70 -18.57
CA ASP A 96 -14.81 16.58 -19.68
C ASP A 96 -13.55 15.80 -19.24
N THR A 97 -13.00 16.13 -18.06
CA THR A 97 -11.80 15.51 -17.51
C THR A 97 -12.03 14.04 -17.13
N VAL A 98 -13.20 13.73 -16.55
CA VAL A 98 -13.60 12.36 -16.21
C VAL A 98 -13.80 11.53 -17.48
N ALA A 99 -14.46 12.08 -18.50
CA ALA A 99 -14.66 11.39 -19.77
C ALA A 99 -13.31 11.08 -20.46
N ASP A 100 -12.39 12.03 -20.52
CA ASP A 100 -11.04 11.82 -21.06
C ASP A 100 -10.28 10.75 -20.26
N SER A 101 -10.35 10.78 -18.92
CA SER A 101 -9.75 9.76 -18.05
C SER A 101 -10.30 8.36 -18.33
N GLN A 102 -11.62 8.22 -18.48
CA GLN A 102 -12.26 6.94 -18.81
C GLN A 102 -11.81 6.41 -20.19
N THR A 103 -11.78 7.26 -21.22
CA THR A 103 -11.29 6.88 -22.56
C THR A 103 -9.83 6.44 -22.54
N ARG A 104 -8.98 7.12 -21.77
CA ARG A 104 -7.57 6.74 -21.62
C ARG A 104 -7.40 5.46 -20.81
N ALA A 105 -8.21 5.26 -19.77
CA ALA A 105 -8.23 4.01 -19.02
C ALA A 105 -8.62 2.82 -19.91
N GLN A 106 -9.59 2.99 -20.82
CA GLN A 106 -9.94 1.96 -21.81
C GLN A 106 -8.77 1.68 -22.77
N THR A 107 -8.04 2.72 -23.19
CA THR A 107 -6.84 2.59 -24.04
C THR A 107 -5.73 1.82 -23.31
N VAL A 108 -5.47 2.11 -22.03
CA VAL A 108 -4.49 1.35 -21.23
C VAL A 108 -4.91 -0.11 -21.07
N ARG A 109 -6.21 -0.39 -20.86
CA ARG A 109 -6.74 -1.75 -20.78
C ARG A 109 -6.56 -2.52 -22.09
N SER A 110 -6.73 -1.87 -23.26
CA SER A 110 -6.54 -2.53 -24.56
C SER A 110 -5.07 -2.82 -24.86
N LEU A 111 -4.13 -2.01 -24.33
CA LEU A 111 -2.68 -2.26 -24.45
C LEU A 111 -2.19 -3.48 -23.65
N ARG A 112 -2.98 -3.98 -22.68
CA ARG A 112 -2.64 -5.15 -21.86
C ARG A 112 -2.34 -6.40 -22.70
N GLY A 113 -3.01 -6.56 -23.85
CA GLY A 113 -2.79 -7.67 -24.77
C GLY A 113 -1.43 -7.61 -25.50
N GLY A 114 -0.77 -6.45 -25.55
CA GLY A 114 0.57 -6.28 -26.11
C GLY A 114 1.69 -6.86 -25.22
N TYR A 115 1.36 -7.18 -23.96
CA TYR A 115 2.27 -7.75 -22.97
C TYR A 115 2.04 -9.25 -22.72
N SER A 116 1.01 -9.86 -23.34
CA SER A 116 0.76 -11.30 -23.20
C SER A 116 1.84 -12.09 -23.93
N ALA A 117 2.69 -12.79 -23.16
CA ALA A 117 3.61 -13.78 -23.67
C ALA A 117 2.87 -15.12 -23.85
N GLU A 118 2.99 -15.75 -25.03
CA GLU A 118 2.63 -17.16 -25.20
C GLU A 118 3.55 -18.02 -24.32
N ASP A 119 2.96 -18.98 -23.62
CA ASP A 119 3.61 -19.91 -22.70
C ASP A 119 4.88 -20.53 -23.32
N ARG A 120 6.00 -20.44 -22.58
CA ARG A 120 7.21 -21.19 -22.90
C ARG A 120 7.86 -21.80 -21.66
N GLN A 121 7.99 -23.13 -21.76
CA GLN A 121 8.92 -24.04 -21.11
C GLN A 121 10.15 -23.37 -20.46
N ARG A 122 10.34 -23.61 -19.16
CA ARG A 122 11.50 -23.22 -18.35
C ARG A 122 12.82 -23.78 -18.88
N PRO A 123 13.92 -23.01 -18.74
CA PRO A 123 15.16 -23.56 -18.20
C PRO A 123 15.74 -22.77 -17.01
N THR A 124 16.65 -23.43 -16.32
CA THR A 124 17.19 -23.26 -14.95
C THR A 124 18.05 -22.03 -14.65
N ILE A 125 18.05 -21.66 -13.36
CA ILE A 125 18.72 -20.54 -12.67
C ILE A 125 20.25 -20.63 -12.70
N GLN A 126 20.93 -19.48 -12.77
CA GLN A 126 22.29 -19.29 -12.25
C GLN A 126 22.37 -17.95 -11.50
N ALA A 127 22.79 -17.99 -10.24
CA ALA A 127 22.96 -16.82 -9.38
C ALA A 127 24.34 -16.20 -9.58
N VAL A 128 24.43 -14.86 -9.59
CA VAL A 128 25.71 -14.14 -9.45
C VAL A 128 25.55 -12.91 -8.57
N ASP A 129 26.28 -12.99 -7.45
CA ASP A 129 27.04 -12.03 -6.65
C ASP A 129 26.63 -10.55 -6.52
N HIS A 130 26.72 -10.08 -5.27
CA HIS A 130 26.35 -8.74 -4.80
C HIS A 130 27.61 -7.90 -4.52
N THR A 131 27.66 -6.66 -5.00
CA THR A 131 28.61 -5.66 -4.45
C THR A 131 28.11 -4.21 -4.46
N PHE A 132 27.74 -3.77 -3.25
CA PHE A 132 27.90 -2.46 -2.55
C PHE A 132 27.23 -1.15 -3.01
N LYS A 133 26.46 -0.54 -2.07
CA LYS A 133 26.85 0.69 -1.32
C LYS A 133 25.95 1.06 -0.10
N ARG A 134 26.54 0.93 1.11
CA ARG A 134 26.54 1.74 2.37
C ARG A 134 25.25 1.95 3.22
N THR A 135 25.48 1.92 4.56
CA THR A 135 24.73 1.26 5.67
C THR A 135 23.76 2.13 6.49
N PRO A 136 22.81 1.48 7.23
CA PRO A 136 22.93 1.30 8.70
C PRO A 136 22.59 -0.14 9.17
N ALA A 137 23.27 -0.60 10.25
CA ALA A 137 23.48 -1.99 10.68
C ALA A 137 24.20 -2.87 9.64
N THR A 138 25.21 -3.65 10.04
CA THR A 138 25.72 -4.70 9.15
C THR A 138 24.55 -5.61 8.78
N ASP A 139 24.47 -6.08 7.53
CA ASP A 139 23.44 -7.03 7.11
C ASP A 139 23.33 -8.19 8.11
N ASP A 140 24.45 -8.55 8.73
CA ASP A 140 24.58 -9.51 9.83
C ASP A 140 23.75 -9.16 11.08
N ALA A 141 23.83 -7.91 11.59
CA ALA A 141 23.10 -7.51 12.78
C ALA A 141 21.58 -7.51 12.54
N ARG A 142 21.15 -7.03 11.38
CA ARG A 142 19.75 -7.09 10.97
C ARG A 142 19.26 -8.52 10.84
N ARG A 143 20.07 -9.39 10.23
CA ARG A 143 19.77 -10.81 10.09
C ARG A 143 19.59 -11.49 11.44
N LEU A 144 20.43 -11.18 12.42
CA LEU A 144 20.33 -11.72 13.78
C LEU A 144 19.03 -11.29 14.47
N ASN A 145 18.67 -10.01 14.38
CA ASN A 145 17.40 -9.51 14.94
C ASN A 145 16.18 -10.21 14.33
N GLN A 146 16.20 -10.45 13.01
CA GLN A 146 15.15 -11.23 12.33
C GLN A 146 15.07 -12.68 12.84
N ILE A 147 16.22 -13.36 13.01
CA ILE A 147 16.27 -14.72 13.58
C ILE A 147 15.67 -14.73 14.98
N ASP A 148 16.07 -13.80 15.84
CA ASP A 148 15.62 -13.74 17.23
C ASP A 148 14.12 -13.44 17.33
N ALA A 149 13.62 -12.52 16.51
CA ALA A 149 12.20 -12.20 16.42
C ALA A 149 11.38 -13.42 15.94
N PHE A 150 11.85 -14.13 14.92
CA PHE A 150 11.21 -15.34 14.41
C PHE A 150 11.22 -16.47 15.45
N ARG A 151 12.37 -16.71 16.09
CA ARG A 151 12.54 -17.73 17.14
C ARG A 151 11.62 -17.47 18.33
N LYS A 152 11.36 -16.20 18.68
CA LYS A 152 10.42 -15.83 19.74
C LYS A 152 8.98 -16.29 19.45
N VAL A 153 8.58 -16.34 18.18
CA VAL A 153 7.22 -16.75 17.77
C VAL A 153 7.11 -18.25 17.55
N PHE A 154 8.12 -18.85 16.92
CA PHE A 154 8.06 -20.22 16.41
C PHE A 154 8.94 -21.22 17.18
N GLY A 155 9.82 -20.75 18.07
CA GLY A 155 10.73 -21.61 18.83
C GLY A 155 11.84 -22.27 18.00
N ARG A 156 12.02 -21.84 16.74
CA ARG A 156 13.02 -22.35 15.79
C ARG A 156 13.59 -21.23 14.94
N ASP A 157 14.67 -21.50 14.24
CA ASP A 157 15.28 -20.56 13.31
C ASP A 157 14.52 -20.54 11.97
N PRO A 158 14.54 -19.41 11.24
CA PRO A 158 13.98 -19.34 9.90
C PRO A 158 14.85 -20.13 8.92
N VAL A 159 14.22 -21.02 8.16
CA VAL A 159 14.90 -21.91 7.20
C VAL A 159 14.34 -21.77 5.78
N SER A 160 13.03 -21.56 5.66
CA SER A 160 12.35 -21.40 4.37
C SER A 160 12.34 -19.95 3.90
N ARG A 161 12.00 -19.72 2.63
CA ARG A 161 11.80 -18.36 2.11
C ARG A 161 10.65 -17.66 2.85
N SER A 162 9.53 -18.35 3.06
CA SER A 162 8.39 -17.84 3.83
C SER A 162 8.82 -17.46 5.25
N ASP A 163 9.64 -18.28 5.90
CA ASP A 163 10.16 -17.96 7.24
C ASP A 163 10.96 -16.66 7.25
N TRP A 164 11.83 -16.45 6.26
CA TRP A 164 12.63 -15.23 6.16
C TRP A 164 11.79 -14.00 5.83
N THR A 165 10.77 -14.16 4.99
CA THR A 165 9.78 -13.11 4.75
C THR A 165 9.07 -12.72 6.05
N THR A 166 8.61 -13.71 6.83
CA THR A 166 7.93 -13.48 8.11
C THR A 166 8.86 -12.95 9.18
N ALA A 167 10.11 -13.42 9.24
CA ALA A 167 11.14 -12.90 10.14
C ALA A 167 11.39 -11.40 9.91
N SER A 168 11.37 -10.94 8.66
CA SER A 168 11.50 -9.52 8.34
C SER A 168 10.34 -8.68 8.88
N ALA A 169 9.12 -9.22 8.87
CA ALA A 169 7.93 -8.53 9.41
C ALA A 169 7.87 -8.56 10.94
N LEU A 170 8.44 -9.60 11.56
CA LEU A 170 8.50 -9.75 13.01
C LEU A 170 9.60 -8.90 13.66
N ASP A 171 10.62 -8.51 12.90
CA ASP A 171 11.68 -7.65 13.38
C ASP A 171 11.16 -6.23 13.67
N ALA A 172 11.10 -5.91 14.96
CA ALA A 172 10.67 -4.62 15.46
C ALA A 172 11.77 -3.56 15.33
N HIS A 173 13.04 -3.94 15.11
CA HIS A 173 14.11 -2.96 15.06
C HIS A 173 13.98 -2.06 13.83
N THR A 174 14.32 -0.79 14.04
CA THR A 174 14.51 0.19 12.97
C THR A 174 15.98 0.42 12.73
N TYR A 175 16.36 0.48 11.47
CA TYR A 175 17.72 0.66 11.01
C TYR A 175 17.93 2.05 10.40
N ASP A 176 16.89 2.65 9.79
CA ASP A 176 16.97 3.99 9.21
C ASP A 176 17.24 5.04 10.31
N PRO A 177 18.31 5.84 10.21
CA PRO A 177 18.67 6.84 11.21
C PRO A 177 17.57 7.86 11.50
N LYS A 178 16.61 8.06 10.58
CA LYS A 178 15.48 8.97 10.80
C LYS A 178 14.61 8.58 11.99
N PHE A 179 14.61 7.29 12.35
CA PHE A 179 13.84 6.77 13.48
C PHE A 179 14.55 6.92 14.83
N GLN A 180 15.80 7.38 14.87
CA GLN A 180 16.52 7.69 16.11
C GLN A 180 16.52 6.54 17.15
N GLY A 181 16.51 5.29 16.67
CA GLY A 181 16.49 4.10 17.51
C GLY A 181 15.12 3.73 18.11
N VAL A 182 14.04 4.43 17.73
CA VAL A 182 12.67 4.05 18.11
C VAL A 182 12.23 2.87 17.27
N ASN A 183 12.04 1.72 17.91
CA ASN A 183 11.59 0.50 17.26
C ASN A 183 10.12 0.60 16.77
N SER A 184 9.78 -0.21 15.79
CA SER A 184 8.41 -0.45 15.33
C SER A 184 7.62 -1.26 16.34
N GLU A 185 6.31 -1.12 16.33
CA GLU A 185 5.40 -1.94 17.13
C GLU A 185 4.88 -3.11 16.28
N VAL A 186 4.99 -4.34 16.80
CA VAL A 186 4.63 -5.58 16.10
C VAL A 186 3.62 -6.38 16.93
N ARG A 187 2.54 -6.79 16.29
CA ARG A 187 1.45 -7.59 16.85
C ARG A 187 1.21 -8.82 16.00
N VAL A 188 0.85 -9.94 16.61
CA VAL A 188 0.66 -11.23 15.94
C VAL A 188 -0.65 -11.87 16.36
N ALA A 189 -1.32 -12.52 15.41
CA ALA A 189 -2.42 -13.46 15.64
C ALA A 189 -2.09 -14.81 14.99
N ARG A 190 -2.65 -15.89 15.55
CA ARG A 190 -2.58 -17.23 14.95
C ARG A 190 -3.76 -17.42 14.00
N ILE A 191 -3.50 -18.15 12.92
CA ILE A 191 -4.49 -18.71 12.01
C ILE A 191 -4.10 -20.16 11.71
N ASP A 192 -5.04 -20.93 11.19
CA ASP A 192 -4.72 -22.25 10.64
C ASP A 192 -3.90 -22.09 9.35
N PRO A 193 -2.79 -22.85 9.19
CA PRO A 193 -2.02 -22.84 7.96
C PRO A 193 -2.86 -23.23 6.74
N VAL A 194 -2.59 -22.60 5.59
CA VAL A 194 -3.19 -22.94 4.29
C VAL A 194 -2.06 -23.30 3.31
N PRO A 195 -1.68 -24.59 3.25
CA PRO A 195 -0.50 -25.02 2.49
C PRO A 195 -0.54 -24.60 1.02
N GLY A 196 0.61 -24.14 0.51
CA GLY A 196 0.77 -23.76 -0.89
C GLY A 196 0.48 -22.29 -1.19
N GLN A 197 -0.07 -21.54 -0.24
CA GLN A 197 -0.36 -20.12 -0.41
C GLN A 197 0.80 -19.19 -0.04
N GLY A 198 1.83 -19.69 0.66
CA GLY A 198 3.02 -18.91 0.96
C GLY A 198 2.73 -17.72 1.88
N VAL A 199 3.32 -16.56 1.56
CA VAL A 199 3.17 -15.34 2.36
C VAL A 199 2.52 -14.23 1.55
N VAL A 200 1.42 -13.67 2.05
CA VAL A 200 0.84 -12.43 1.53
C VAL A 200 1.41 -11.26 2.32
N ARG A 201 1.91 -10.25 1.60
CA ARG A 201 2.48 -9.03 2.15
C ARG A 201 1.64 -7.83 1.74
N ALA A 202 0.98 -7.20 2.69
CA ALA A 202 0.27 -5.95 2.50
C ALA A 202 1.08 -4.80 3.13
N SER A 203 1.24 -3.71 2.39
CA SER A 203 2.00 -2.53 2.78
C SER A 203 1.16 -1.29 2.54
N GLN A 204 1.18 -0.39 3.52
CA GLN A 204 0.57 0.93 3.44
C GLN A 204 1.65 2.00 3.55
N TRP A 205 1.80 2.84 2.53
CA TRP A 205 2.88 3.81 2.45
C TRP A 205 2.42 5.15 1.91
N ILE A 206 3.14 6.19 2.31
CA ILE A 206 2.91 7.57 1.89
C ILE A 206 3.86 7.89 0.73
N PRO A 207 3.36 8.12 -0.50
CA PRO A 207 4.23 8.36 -1.64
C PRO A 207 5.03 9.67 -1.55
N GLN A 208 4.53 10.64 -0.80
CA GLN A 208 5.17 11.93 -0.62
C GLN A 208 6.39 11.81 0.31
N ARG A 209 7.34 12.74 0.19
CA ARG A 209 8.40 12.92 1.19
C ARG A 209 7.84 13.26 2.56
N ASP A 210 6.84 14.13 2.61
CA ASP A 210 6.21 14.58 3.84
C ASP A 210 4.77 15.03 3.64
N VAL A 211 3.99 14.93 4.71
CA VAL A 211 2.55 15.18 4.77
C VAL A 211 2.18 16.02 5.98
N SER A 212 1.07 16.75 5.91
CA SER A 212 0.51 17.45 7.06
C SER A 212 -0.29 16.49 7.93
N SER A 213 0.03 16.49 9.23
CA SER A 213 -0.77 15.86 10.26
C SER A 213 -2.10 16.60 10.45
N VAL A 214 -3.04 15.97 11.15
CA VAL A 214 -4.19 16.67 11.74
C VAL A 214 -3.74 17.66 12.82
N PRO A 215 -4.59 18.63 13.22
CA PRO A 215 -4.26 19.57 14.29
C PRO A 215 -3.59 18.90 15.52
N PRO A 216 -2.47 19.44 16.04
CA PRO A 216 -1.78 20.63 15.55
C PRO A 216 -1.05 20.36 14.23
N TRP A 217 -1.26 21.20 13.22
CA TRP A 217 -0.73 21.06 11.86
C TRP A 217 0.80 21.01 11.84
N LYS A 218 1.36 19.80 11.91
CA LYS A 218 2.79 19.50 11.79
C LYS A 218 3.01 18.74 10.50
N ARG A 219 4.28 18.62 10.12
CA ARG A 219 4.68 17.83 8.96
C ARG A 219 5.27 16.53 9.46
N ASP A 220 4.80 15.41 8.94
CA ASP A 220 5.35 14.09 9.19
C ASP A 220 6.04 13.59 7.93
N PHE A 221 7.16 12.88 8.07
CA PHE A 221 7.79 12.20 6.96
C PHE A 221 6.84 11.13 6.39
N GLY A 222 6.73 11.10 5.07
CA GLY A 222 6.19 9.98 4.32
C GLY A 222 7.24 8.91 4.06
N ASN A 223 7.11 8.20 2.94
CA ASN A 223 8.05 7.16 2.51
C ASN A 223 8.79 7.55 1.22
N GLU A 224 8.36 8.59 0.51
CA GLU A 224 9.02 9.06 -0.73
C GLU A 224 9.25 7.96 -1.77
N ARG A 225 8.25 7.08 -1.95
CA ARG A 225 8.37 5.93 -2.86
C ARG A 225 7.10 5.59 -3.63
N GLY A 226 7.28 4.84 -4.71
CA GLY A 226 6.20 4.17 -5.43
C GLY A 226 5.98 2.74 -4.96
N PRO A 227 5.09 2.00 -5.64
CA PRO A 227 4.92 0.58 -5.41
C PRO A 227 6.23 -0.21 -5.59
N ASN A 228 6.48 -1.18 -4.73
CA ASN A 228 7.69 -1.98 -4.76
C ASN A 228 7.40 -3.42 -4.30
N ALA A 229 7.45 -4.38 -5.23
CA ALA A 229 7.26 -5.80 -4.92
C ALA A 229 8.25 -6.36 -3.90
N HIS A 230 9.40 -5.70 -3.71
CA HIS A 230 10.46 -6.07 -2.77
C HIS A 230 10.61 -5.00 -1.67
N PHE A 231 9.52 -4.34 -1.27
CA PHE A 231 9.57 -3.35 -0.21
C PHE A 231 10.14 -3.95 1.06
N ASP A 232 10.93 -3.15 1.77
CA ASP A 232 11.35 -3.43 3.12
C ASP A 232 10.20 -3.11 4.07
N PRO A 233 9.84 -3.96 5.06
CA PRO A 233 8.83 -3.62 6.04
C PRO A 233 9.07 -2.24 6.68
N GLU A 234 10.31 -1.87 6.97
CA GLU A 234 10.68 -0.58 7.57
C GLU A 234 10.38 0.61 6.65
N ASP A 235 10.38 0.41 5.33
CA ASP A 235 10.06 1.43 4.34
C ASP A 235 8.54 1.50 4.05
N THR A 236 7.74 1.46 5.11
CA THR A 236 6.26 1.57 5.06
C THR A 236 5.75 2.40 6.24
N LYS A 237 4.44 2.62 6.36
CA LYS A 237 3.82 3.09 7.61
C LYS A 237 3.24 1.95 8.41
N VAL A 238 2.52 1.08 7.72
CA VAL A 238 1.88 -0.10 8.31
C VAL A 238 2.05 -1.27 7.36
N THR A 239 2.32 -2.44 7.89
CA THR A 239 2.27 -3.70 7.13
C THR A 239 1.41 -4.72 7.82
N THR A 240 0.75 -5.54 7.00
CA THR A 240 0.08 -6.77 7.45
C THR A 240 0.60 -7.92 6.60
N TYR A 241 1.20 -8.92 7.24
CA TYR A 241 1.68 -10.13 6.60
C TYR A 241 0.77 -11.28 7.01
N ILE A 242 0.36 -12.09 6.05
CA ILE A 242 -0.37 -13.34 6.28
C ILE A 242 0.54 -14.46 5.82
N ASP A 243 1.14 -15.14 6.78
CA ASP A 243 1.97 -16.31 6.52
C ASP A 243 1.08 -17.55 6.61
N TYR A 244 0.58 -17.99 5.46
CA TYR A 244 -0.25 -19.18 5.37
C TYR A 244 0.57 -20.46 5.60
N ASP A 245 1.88 -20.44 5.39
CA ASP A 245 2.73 -21.62 5.61
C ASP A 245 2.96 -21.84 7.12
N ASN A 246 3.17 -20.77 7.88
CA ASN A 246 3.42 -20.84 9.32
C ASN A 246 2.20 -20.55 10.21
N GLY A 247 1.05 -20.17 9.62
CA GLY A 247 -0.21 -20.00 10.35
C GLY A 247 -0.24 -18.75 11.23
N VAL A 248 0.24 -17.60 10.72
CA VAL A 248 0.21 -16.34 11.48
C VAL A 248 -0.19 -15.14 10.64
N VAL A 249 -0.78 -14.15 11.29
CA VAL A 249 -0.90 -12.78 10.79
C VAL A 249 -0.01 -11.88 11.61
N VAL A 250 0.85 -11.10 10.96
CA VAL A 250 1.76 -10.13 11.60
C VAL A 250 1.35 -8.72 11.18
N MET A 251 0.98 -7.88 12.14
CA MET A 251 0.71 -6.46 11.92
C MET A 251 1.84 -5.64 12.52
N ARG A 252 2.38 -4.71 11.75
CA ARG A 252 3.51 -3.85 12.16
C ARG A 252 3.22 -2.40 11.84
N GLN A 253 3.48 -1.52 12.80
CA GLN A 253 3.43 -0.07 12.63
C GLN A 253 4.83 0.52 12.83
N ASN A 254 5.30 1.26 11.82
CA ASN A 254 6.55 1.99 11.91
C ASN A 254 6.37 3.32 12.65
N PRO A 255 7.46 3.87 13.23
CA PRO A 255 7.39 5.15 13.89
C PRO A 255 6.96 6.28 12.92
N SER A 256 6.16 7.20 13.44
CA SER A 256 5.97 8.53 12.83
C SER A 256 7.17 9.41 13.16
N VAL A 257 7.59 10.24 12.20
CA VAL A 257 8.69 11.19 12.37
C VAL A 257 8.19 12.58 11.99
N GLU A 258 8.02 13.47 12.97
CA GLU A 258 7.73 14.88 12.71
C GLU A 258 8.96 15.53 12.04
N LEU A 259 8.75 16.45 11.11
CA LEU A 259 9.81 17.28 10.57
C LEU A 259 10.16 18.37 11.59
N ASN A 260 11.46 18.59 11.80
CA ASN A 260 11.96 19.73 12.53
C ASN A 260 11.92 21.02 11.67
N SER A 261 12.32 22.15 12.23
CA SER A 261 12.32 23.45 11.53
C SER A 261 13.26 23.52 10.33
N SER A 262 14.27 22.65 10.23
CA SER A 262 15.15 22.55 9.06
C SER A 262 14.64 21.56 8.00
N GLY A 263 13.46 20.96 8.21
CA GLY A 263 12.88 19.96 7.31
C GLY A 263 13.50 18.56 7.40
N GLY A 264 14.34 18.32 8.42
CA GLY A 264 14.94 17.02 8.74
C GLY A 264 14.18 16.28 9.86
N PRO A 265 14.65 15.10 10.30
CA PRO A 265 14.03 14.33 11.37
C PRO A 265 13.93 15.13 12.68
N GLY A 266 12.72 15.20 13.23
CA GLY A 266 12.38 15.83 14.50
C GLY A 266 11.99 14.78 15.53
N ARG A 267 10.81 14.92 16.15
CA ARG A 267 10.33 13.96 17.14
C ARG A 267 9.95 12.64 16.46
N VAL A 268 10.32 11.54 17.09
CA VAL A 268 9.96 10.18 16.66
C VAL A 268 9.09 9.55 17.73
N ASN A 269 7.99 8.94 17.31
CA ASN A 269 7.14 8.18 18.21
C ASN A 269 6.44 7.07 17.43
N VAL A 270 6.10 5.97 18.10
CA VAL A 270 5.41 4.83 17.49
C VAL A 270 4.06 4.62 18.18
N GLY A 271 3.03 4.41 17.37
CA GLY A 271 1.70 4.03 17.85
C GLY A 271 1.61 2.51 17.98
N VAL A 272 0.65 2.04 18.78
CA VAL A 272 0.35 0.62 18.88
C VAL A 272 -0.73 0.28 17.84
N PRO A 273 -0.43 -0.58 16.84
CA PRO A 273 -1.44 -1.00 15.89
C PRO A 273 -2.47 -1.89 16.59
N GLN A 274 -3.73 -1.73 16.22
CA GLN A 274 -4.83 -2.55 16.71
C GLN A 274 -5.42 -3.34 15.54
N GLY A 275 -5.91 -4.54 15.83
CA GLY A 275 -6.60 -5.32 14.82
C GLY A 275 -7.16 -6.61 15.36
N SER A 276 -7.95 -7.25 14.52
CA SER A 276 -8.54 -8.55 14.81
C SER A 276 -8.65 -9.37 13.54
N VAL A 277 -8.48 -10.67 13.67
CA VAL A 277 -8.49 -11.64 12.57
C VAL A 277 -9.61 -12.63 12.77
N ALA A 278 -10.33 -12.94 11.70
CA ALA A 278 -11.23 -14.08 11.61
C ALA A 278 -10.80 -14.94 10.42
N GLN A 279 -10.88 -16.27 10.55
CA GLN A 279 -10.56 -17.19 9.45
C GLN A 279 -11.76 -18.09 9.14
N ALA A 280 -12.15 -18.13 7.88
CA ALA A 280 -13.21 -19.01 7.39
C ALA A 280 -12.68 -20.42 7.11
N SER A 281 -13.59 -21.39 7.01
CA SER A 281 -13.23 -22.81 6.80
C SER A 281 -12.54 -23.11 5.46
N ASP A 282 -12.65 -22.21 4.48
CA ASP A 282 -11.97 -22.31 3.19
C ASP A 282 -10.55 -21.72 3.22
N GLY A 283 -10.08 -21.28 4.39
CA GLY A 283 -8.78 -20.67 4.59
C GLY A 283 -8.76 -19.15 4.37
N SER A 284 -9.88 -18.53 4.00
CA SER A 284 -9.97 -17.08 3.84
C SER A 284 -9.73 -16.37 5.16
N VAL A 285 -8.96 -15.29 5.14
CA VAL A 285 -8.61 -14.51 6.33
C VAL A 285 -9.18 -13.11 6.21
N ARG A 286 -10.04 -12.71 7.15
CA ARG A 286 -10.56 -11.35 7.29
C ARG A 286 -9.82 -10.62 8.38
N ILE A 287 -9.34 -9.41 8.07
CA ILE A 287 -8.50 -8.60 8.94
C ILE A 287 -9.10 -7.21 9.06
N LYS A 288 -9.53 -6.88 10.28
CA LYS A 288 -9.82 -5.51 10.69
C LYS A 288 -8.56 -4.92 11.28
N TYR A 289 -8.14 -3.76 10.79
CA TYR A 289 -6.89 -3.12 11.22
C TYR A 289 -7.08 -1.63 11.49
N ASP A 290 -6.26 -1.11 12.40
CA ASP A 290 -6.14 0.30 12.73
C ASP A 290 -4.71 0.64 13.13
N ALA A 291 -4.20 1.74 12.57
CA ALA A 291 -2.97 2.36 13.02
C ALA A 291 -3.09 3.89 13.02
N GLY A 292 -3.12 4.48 14.21
CA GLY A 292 -3.15 5.93 14.42
C GLY A 292 -1.75 6.57 14.42
N ASN A 293 -1.65 7.81 13.97
CA ASN A 293 -0.44 8.62 14.18
C ASN A 293 -0.31 8.95 15.67
N PRO A 294 0.78 8.56 16.37
CA PRO A 294 0.93 8.80 17.81
C PRO A 294 1.10 10.28 18.19
N PHE A 295 1.24 11.19 17.21
CA PHE A 295 1.23 12.64 17.42
C PHE A 295 -0.15 13.27 17.24
N ALA A 296 -1.11 12.55 16.67
CA ALA A 296 -2.47 13.05 16.53
C ALA A 296 -3.18 13.08 17.91
N PRO A 297 -4.09 14.04 18.14
CA PRO A 297 -4.90 14.06 19.35
C PRO A 297 -5.69 12.76 19.50
N GLY A 298 -5.62 12.14 20.69
CA GLY A 298 -6.28 10.85 20.93
C GLY A 298 -7.78 10.85 20.60
N ALA A 299 -8.49 11.95 20.83
CA ALA A 299 -9.90 12.08 20.48
C ALA A 299 -10.21 11.93 18.98
N LEU A 300 -9.23 12.17 18.10
CA LEU A 300 -9.36 12.00 16.64
C LEU A 300 -8.98 10.59 16.18
N THR A 301 -8.33 9.79 17.01
CA THR A 301 -7.81 8.45 16.65
C THR A 301 -8.37 7.32 17.52
N ASP A 302 -9.23 7.64 18.50
CA ASP A 302 -9.82 6.65 19.41
C ASP A 302 -10.93 5.87 18.70
N VAL A 303 -10.81 4.54 18.73
CA VAL A 303 -11.80 3.59 18.20
C VAL A 303 -13.13 3.65 18.95
N HIS A 304 -13.11 4.01 20.23
CA HIS A 304 -14.31 4.22 21.05
C HIS A 304 -14.74 5.69 21.09
N GLY A 305 -14.04 6.55 20.35
CA GLY A 305 -14.33 7.97 20.24
C GLY A 305 -15.53 8.28 19.34
N PRO A 306 -15.91 9.57 19.24
CA PRO A 306 -17.11 10.00 18.52
C PRO A 306 -17.06 9.79 17.00
N PHE A 307 -15.88 9.51 16.43
CA PHE A 307 -15.69 9.31 15.00
C PHE A 307 -15.80 7.85 14.55
N GLY A 308 -15.80 6.88 15.48
CA GLY A 308 -15.87 5.46 15.16
C GLY A 308 -14.87 5.09 14.06
N ASP A 309 -15.33 4.45 13.00
CA ASP A 309 -14.50 4.03 11.85
C ASP A 309 -13.99 5.19 10.98
N HIS A 310 -14.57 6.39 11.09
CA HIS A 310 -14.16 7.59 10.37
C HIS A 310 -13.12 8.44 11.13
N ARG A 311 -12.42 7.84 12.10
CA ARG A 311 -11.32 8.45 12.85
C ARG A 311 -10.08 8.65 11.96
N TRP A 312 -9.19 9.58 12.32
CA TRP A 312 -7.96 9.89 11.58
C TRP A 312 -6.85 8.87 11.84
N SER A 313 -7.13 7.62 11.52
CA SER A 313 -6.18 6.51 11.54
C SER A 313 -6.15 5.83 10.18
N VAL A 314 -5.10 5.06 9.92
CA VAL A 314 -5.05 4.17 8.77
C VAL A 314 -5.80 2.90 9.15
N ASN A 315 -7.02 2.72 8.66
CA ASN A 315 -7.89 1.62 9.08
C ASN A 315 -8.67 0.98 7.91
N GLY A 316 -9.20 -0.21 8.14
CA GLY A 316 -9.97 -0.94 7.16
C GLY A 316 -10.36 -2.35 7.60
N ASP A 317 -11.10 -3.02 6.73
CA ASP A 317 -11.61 -4.38 6.89
C ASP A 317 -11.43 -5.12 5.56
N LEU A 318 -10.38 -5.93 5.47
CA LEU A 318 -9.98 -6.62 4.24
C LEU A 318 -10.11 -8.13 4.39
N VAL A 319 -10.57 -8.78 3.33
CA VAL A 319 -10.63 -10.24 3.19
C VAL A 319 -9.59 -10.67 2.18
N PHE A 320 -8.79 -11.67 2.58
CA PHE A 320 -7.79 -12.32 1.76
C PHE A 320 -8.25 -13.75 1.51
N THR A 321 -8.66 -14.02 0.28
CA THR A 321 -9.27 -15.31 -0.09
C THR A 321 -8.29 -16.11 -0.95
N PRO A 322 -7.79 -17.25 -0.45
CA PRO A 322 -7.02 -18.21 -1.24
C PRO A 322 -7.79 -18.74 -2.45
N ASP A 323 -7.10 -18.90 -3.58
CA ASP A 323 -7.63 -19.53 -4.80
C ASP A 323 -6.48 -20.30 -5.50
N PRO A 324 -6.72 -21.26 -6.42
CA PRO A 324 -5.64 -21.95 -7.12
C PRO A 324 -4.72 -21.02 -7.93
N GLY A 325 -5.23 -19.85 -8.36
CA GLY A 325 -4.45 -18.80 -9.03
C GLY A 325 -3.66 -17.88 -8.08
N GLY A 326 -3.73 -18.12 -6.78
CA GLY A 326 -3.21 -17.27 -5.71
C GLY A 326 -4.29 -16.40 -5.08
N VAL A 327 -3.93 -15.70 -4.01
CA VAL A 327 -4.87 -14.93 -3.18
C VAL A 327 -5.48 -13.74 -3.95
N HIS A 328 -6.73 -13.43 -3.67
CA HIS A 328 -7.37 -12.16 -4.04
C HIS A 328 -7.77 -11.37 -2.78
N VAL A 329 -7.98 -10.06 -2.95
CA VAL A 329 -8.26 -9.13 -1.85
C VAL A 329 -9.52 -8.34 -2.14
N ASP A 330 -10.42 -8.32 -1.18
CA ASP A 330 -11.67 -7.56 -1.19
C ASP A 330 -11.87 -6.84 0.16
N GLY A 331 -12.77 -5.87 0.21
CA GLY A 331 -13.21 -5.25 1.47
C GLY A 331 -13.21 -3.73 1.42
N THR A 332 -13.00 -3.09 2.56
CA THR A 332 -12.98 -1.63 2.69
C THR A 332 -11.69 -1.15 3.33
N ARG A 333 -11.25 0.05 2.93
CA ARG A 333 -10.07 0.70 3.51
C ARG A 333 -10.19 2.21 3.44
N THR A 334 -9.44 2.91 4.27
CA THR A 334 -9.31 4.36 4.18
C THR A 334 -8.78 4.80 2.81
N ASP A 335 -9.21 5.97 2.34
CA ASP A 335 -8.78 6.58 1.08
C ASP A 335 -7.30 7.01 1.07
N TYR A 336 -6.66 6.91 2.23
CA TYR A 336 -5.26 7.23 2.45
C TYR A 336 -4.65 6.29 3.49
N PRO A 337 -3.39 5.85 3.36
CA PRO A 337 -2.42 6.17 2.32
C PRO A 337 -2.54 5.20 1.12
N SER A 338 -1.49 4.97 0.34
CA SER A 338 -1.53 3.94 -0.72
C SER A 338 -1.41 2.54 -0.11
N LEU A 339 -2.03 1.53 -0.75
CA LEU A 339 -1.94 0.10 -0.40
C LEU A 339 -1.34 -0.72 -1.55
N GLU A 340 -0.47 -1.67 -1.21
CA GLU A 340 0.11 -2.64 -2.14
C GLU A 340 0.08 -4.00 -1.48
N VAL A 341 -0.29 -5.01 -2.25
CA VAL A 341 -0.39 -6.39 -1.80
C VAL A 341 0.33 -7.28 -2.80
N TYR A 342 1.26 -8.07 -2.28
CA TYR A 342 1.98 -9.08 -3.04
C TYR A 342 1.84 -10.44 -2.36
N GLN A 343 1.94 -11.51 -3.13
CA GLN A 343 1.99 -12.88 -2.62
C GLN A 343 3.29 -13.54 -3.05
N ASP A 344 4.09 -13.97 -2.08
CA ASP A 344 5.27 -14.79 -2.31
C ASP A 344 4.87 -16.27 -2.22
N LEU A 345 4.93 -16.97 -3.36
CA LEU A 345 4.55 -18.37 -3.46
C LEU A 345 5.71 -19.30 -3.09
N PRO A 346 5.45 -20.52 -2.61
CA PRO A 346 6.49 -21.48 -2.24
C PRO A 346 7.46 -21.85 -3.38
N ASN A 347 7.04 -21.69 -4.63
CA ASN A 347 7.86 -21.92 -5.82
C ASN A 347 8.90 -20.79 -6.07
N GLY A 348 8.96 -19.78 -5.20
CA GLY A 348 9.89 -18.65 -5.27
C GLY A 348 9.42 -17.49 -6.15
N THR A 349 8.21 -17.54 -6.71
CA THR A 349 7.65 -16.43 -7.50
C THR A 349 6.87 -15.47 -6.62
N THR A 350 6.93 -14.18 -6.94
CA THR A 350 6.11 -13.14 -6.31
C THR A 350 5.05 -12.66 -7.30
N ARG A 351 3.80 -12.61 -6.84
CA ARG A 351 2.65 -12.11 -7.61
C ARG A 351 2.19 -10.78 -7.04
N THR A 352 1.90 -9.82 -7.92
CA THR A 352 1.15 -8.62 -7.55
C THR A 352 -0.33 -8.99 -7.42
N VAL A 353 -0.89 -8.78 -6.23
CA VAL A 353 -2.30 -9.05 -5.92
C VAL A 353 -3.13 -7.77 -6.10
N LEU A 354 -2.70 -6.68 -5.48
CA LEU A 354 -3.39 -5.39 -5.51
C LEU A 354 -2.38 -4.26 -5.46
N ILE A 355 -2.58 -3.22 -6.27
CA ILE A 355 -1.96 -1.90 -6.07
C ILE A 355 -3.09 -0.89 -6.08
N ASP A 356 -3.27 -0.21 -4.96
CA ASP A 356 -4.35 0.75 -4.75
C ASP A 356 -3.77 2.08 -4.26
N PRO A 357 -3.59 3.06 -5.15
CA PRO A 357 -3.01 4.36 -4.79
C PRO A 357 -3.89 5.14 -3.83
N ALA A 358 -3.27 5.94 -2.95
CA ALA A 358 -3.99 6.94 -2.17
C ALA A 358 -4.85 7.83 -3.09
N GLN A 359 -6.06 8.18 -2.66
CA GLN A 359 -6.98 9.04 -3.42
C GLN A 359 -6.37 10.41 -3.70
N SER A 360 -5.44 10.87 -2.86
CA SER A 360 -4.71 12.12 -3.06
C SER A 360 -3.19 11.94 -3.05
N GLY A 361 -2.56 12.47 -4.09
CA GLY A 361 -1.11 12.71 -4.15
C GLY A 361 -0.65 13.95 -3.37
N SER A 362 -1.56 14.68 -2.71
CA SER A 362 -1.25 15.92 -1.98
C SER A 362 -0.63 15.65 -0.62
N SER A 363 0.27 16.53 -0.17
CA SER A 363 0.79 16.45 1.20
C SER A 363 -0.26 16.73 2.29
N VAL A 364 -1.40 17.35 1.99
CA VAL A 364 -2.52 17.42 2.96
C VAL A 364 -3.46 16.22 2.89
N GLY A 365 -3.09 15.20 2.10
CA GLY A 365 -3.84 13.97 1.87
C GLY A 365 -4.37 13.32 3.16
N PRO A 366 -3.54 13.05 4.18
CA PRO A 366 -4.03 12.40 5.40
C PRO A 366 -5.18 13.15 6.07
N ALA A 367 -5.05 14.47 6.23
CA ALA A 367 -6.05 15.28 6.92
C ALA A 367 -7.42 15.29 6.21
N LEU A 368 -7.45 15.13 4.89
CA LEU A 368 -8.66 15.22 4.08
C LEU A 368 -9.24 13.86 3.67
N ASN A 369 -8.49 12.76 3.82
CA ASN A 369 -8.86 11.46 3.26
C ASN A 369 -8.86 10.31 4.30
N LEU A 370 -8.23 10.45 5.47
CA LEU A 370 -8.28 9.39 6.50
C LEU A 370 -9.70 9.12 7.05
N PRO A 371 -10.63 10.10 7.16
CA PRO A 371 -12.00 9.82 7.59
C PRO A 371 -12.86 9.09 6.56
N PHE A 372 -12.39 8.91 5.32
CA PHE A 372 -13.17 8.38 4.22
C PHE A 372 -12.62 7.04 3.76
N HIS A 373 -13.50 6.23 3.17
CA HIS A 373 -13.20 4.86 2.77
C HIS A 373 -13.76 4.56 1.38
N HIS A 374 -13.11 3.63 0.69
CA HIS A 374 -13.62 3.04 -0.54
C HIS A 374 -13.57 1.51 -0.48
N GLU A 375 -14.29 0.90 -1.41
CA GLU A 375 -14.31 -0.54 -1.59
C GLU A 375 -13.18 -1.00 -2.52
N VAL A 376 -12.56 -2.12 -2.15
CA VAL A 376 -11.66 -2.88 -3.01
C VAL A 376 -12.39 -4.16 -3.44
N GLY A 377 -12.30 -4.49 -4.73
CA GLY A 377 -12.87 -5.72 -5.28
C GLY A 377 -14.39 -5.79 -5.06
N LEU A 378 -14.86 -6.85 -4.41
CA LEU A 378 -16.26 -7.07 -4.05
C LEU A 378 -16.74 -6.24 -2.86
N GLY A 379 -15.85 -5.48 -2.22
CA GLY A 379 -16.19 -4.62 -1.10
C GLY A 379 -16.74 -5.41 0.09
N GLY A 380 -17.72 -4.83 0.79
CA GLY A 380 -18.30 -5.46 1.98
C GLY A 380 -19.03 -6.79 1.73
N LYS A 381 -19.32 -7.15 0.47
CA LYS A 381 -19.95 -8.43 0.14
C LYS A 381 -19.04 -9.63 0.45
N ALA A 382 -17.73 -9.43 0.45
CA ALA A 382 -16.76 -10.47 0.82
C ALA A 382 -16.83 -10.86 2.31
N PHE A 383 -17.59 -10.13 3.12
CA PHE A 383 -17.70 -10.37 4.56
C PHE A 383 -18.67 -11.49 4.93
N MET A 384 -19.61 -11.84 4.03
CA MET A 384 -20.67 -12.83 4.28
C MET A 384 -20.16 -14.19 4.81
N PRO A 385 -19.03 -14.76 4.35
CA PRO A 385 -18.52 -16.03 4.89
C PRO A 385 -18.08 -15.98 6.35
N PHE A 386 -18.00 -14.79 6.96
CA PHE A 386 -17.50 -14.57 8.32
C PHE A 386 -18.59 -14.19 9.33
N ASP A 387 -19.87 -14.16 8.94
CA ASP A 387 -20.98 -13.71 9.81
C ASP A 387 -21.12 -14.52 11.11
N THR A 388 -20.65 -15.77 11.10
CA THR A 388 -20.65 -16.67 12.27
C THR A 388 -19.24 -16.98 12.79
N THR A 389 -18.22 -16.26 12.32
CA THR A 389 -16.82 -16.53 12.66
C THR A 389 -16.33 -15.57 13.73
N ASP A 390 -15.77 -16.13 14.80
CA ASP A 390 -15.21 -15.34 15.90
C ASP A 390 -13.94 -14.61 15.45
N PHE A 391 -13.79 -13.38 15.94
CA PHE A 391 -12.59 -12.58 15.75
C PHE A 391 -11.61 -12.77 16.91
N VAL A 392 -10.36 -13.08 16.57
CA VAL A 392 -9.24 -13.14 17.51
C VAL A 392 -8.47 -11.81 17.45
N PRO A 393 -8.21 -11.14 18.59
CA PRO A 393 -7.39 -9.95 18.61
C PRO A 393 -5.95 -10.22 18.14
N ILE A 394 -5.38 -9.29 17.38
CA ILE A 394 -3.95 -9.29 17.06
C ILE A 394 -3.21 -8.70 18.26
N ALA A 395 -2.50 -9.54 19.01
CA ALA A 395 -1.94 -9.20 20.30
C ALA A 395 -0.41 -9.04 20.26
N SER A 396 0.16 -8.48 21.31
CA SER A 396 1.62 -8.52 21.50
C SER A 396 2.10 -9.96 21.60
N LEU A 397 3.30 -10.23 21.11
CA LEU A 397 3.94 -11.54 21.26
C LEU A 397 3.92 -11.96 22.74
N PRO A 398 3.48 -13.18 23.08
CA PRO A 398 3.62 -13.68 24.44
C PRO A 398 5.11 -13.64 24.81
N SER A 399 5.43 -13.02 25.94
CA SER A 399 6.74 -13.14 26.56
C SER A 399 6.94 -14.60 26.94
N VAL A 400 8.00 -15.23 26.43
CA VAL A 400 8.42 -16.57 26.86
C VAL A 400 8.60 -16.53 28.38
N PRO A 401 8.02 -17.46 29.17
CA PRO A 401 8.30 -17.53 30.59
C PRO A 401 9.80 -17.69 30.77
N SER A 402 10.44 -16.75 31.50
CA SER A 402 11.80 -16.99 31.96
C SER A 402 11.76 -18.27 32.78
N ALA A 403 12.50 -19.29 32.34
CA ALA A 403 12.74 -20.47 33.14
C ALA A 403 13.52 -20.04 34.39
N SER A 404 12.80 -19.61 35.44
CA SER A 404 13.34 -19.52 36.78
C SER A 404 13.53 -20.94 37.28
N GLY A 405 14.61 -21.58 36.84
CA GLY A 405 15.13 -22.78 37.46
C GLY A 405 15.46 -22.45 38.92
N ARG A 406 14.66 -22.95 39.85
CA ARG A 406 15.09 -23.14 41.23
C ARG A 406 16.24 -24.14 41.22
N PRO A 407 17.42 -23.81 41.77
CA PRO A 407 18.34 -24.85 42.21
C PRO A 407 17.76 -25.46 43.48
N GLY A 408 17.56 -26.77 43.45
CA GLY A 408 17.13 -27.55 44.60
C GLY A 408 18.12 -27.44 45.75
N SER A 409 17.60 -27.24 46.95
CA SER A 409 18.31 -27.54 48.18
C SER A 409 18.43 -29.06 48.31
N ALA A 410 19.64 -29.58 48.16
CA ALA A 410 20.00 -30.93 48.58
C ALA A 410 20.06 -30.99 50.13
N PRO A 411 19.78 -32.15 50.74
CA PRO A 411 19.67 -32.27 52.18
C PRO A 411 21.06 -32.40 52.83
N ALA A 412 21.19 -31.81 54.03
CA ALA A 412 22.14 -32.21 55.06
C ALA A 412 21.39 -32.21 56.40
#